data_AF-A0A166IGC1-F1
#
_entry.id   AF-A0A166IGC1-F1
#
_cell.length_a   1.000
_cell.length_b   1.000
_cell.length_c   1.000
_cell.angle_alpha   90.00
_cell.angle_beta   90.00
_cell.angle_gamma   90.00
#
_symmetry.space_group_name_H-M   'P 1'
#
loop_
_entity.id
_entity.type
_entity.pdbx_description
1 polymer ?
#
loop_
_entity_poly.entity_id
_entity_poly.type
_entity_poly.pdbx_seq_one_letter_code
_entity_poly.pdbx_strand_id
1 'polypeptide(L)'
;MKLSTALSAVALGSALVNAQVAGYGQCGGISWTGSTTCASSFTCSVVNAYYSQCLPGSASPTTVKSSAAASKTTSSAGPSATGVTYTSSFTEYGSTDSWGSGNCNVLTTACGYYTSPGYNAAASQNIFGVGGGVGAGPGCGGCWQLTGKTDSSGNALSNPKTIVVKVTNLCPASGNPLCAQSGLGGSTNQYGAEVNFDLCIDSGASAAFLGPSGVGLAVGTATSVDCSAWSGSIVS
;
A
#
# COMPACT_ATOMS: atom_id res chain seq x y z
N MET A 1 -71.45 25.17 -12.99
CA MET A 1 -70.05 25.57 -12.75
C MET A 1 -69.30 24.32 -12.28
N LYS A 2 -68.46 23.73 -13.14
CA LYS A 2 -67.73 22.47 -12.85
C LYS A 2 -66.39 22.84 -12.19
N LEU A 3 -66.19 22.45 -10.93
CA LEU A 3 -64.91 22.57 -10.23
C LEU A 3 -64.12 21.28 -10.46
N SER A 4 -63.02 21.37 -11.19
CA SER A 4 -62.05 20.27 -11.34
C SER A 4 -60.95 20.43 -10.31
N THR A 5 -60.85 19.47 -9.38
CA THR A 5 -59.77 19.34 -8.39
C THR A 5 -58.53 18.74 -9.05
N ALA A 6 -57.41 19.47 -9.05
CA ALA A 6 -56.12 18.96 -9.51
C ALA A 6 -55.39 18.25 -8.35
N LEU A 7 -55.03 16.98 -8.56
CA LEU A 7 -54.28 16.15 -7.63
C LEU A 7 -52.78 16.25 -8.00
N SER A 8 -51.99 17.00 -7.22
CA SER A 8 -50.54 17.08 -7.40
C SER A 8 -49.85 15.86 -6.78
N ALA A 9 -49.25 15.01 -7.61
CA ALA A 9 -48.39 13.92 -7.17
C ALA A 9 -46.99 14.47 -6.81
N VAL A 10 -46.59 14.35 -5.54
CA VAL A 10 -45.22 14.62 -5.09
C VAL A 10 -44.39 13.37 -5.37
N ALA A 11 -43.50 13.46 -6.37
CA ALA A 11 -42.52 12.42 -6.65
C ALA A 11 -41.36 12.53 -5.65
N LEU A 12 -41.22 11.54 -4.77
CA LEU A 12 -40.03 11.33 -3.95
C LEU A 12 -38.91 10.79 -4.86
N GLY A 13 -37.99 11.66 -5.28
CA GLY A 13 -36.79 11.26 -5.99
C GLY A 13 -35.80 10.60 -5.03
N SER A 14 -35.63 9.29 -5.15
CA SER A 14 -34.54 8.55 -4.52
C SER A 14 -33.21 9.03 -5.12
N ALA A 15 -32.45 9.83 -4.39
CA ALA A 15 -31.07 10.11 -4.74
C ALA A 15 -30.27 8.80 -4.64
N LEU A 16 -29.92 8.21 -5.79
CA LEU A 16 -28.91 7.16 -5.86
C LEU A 16 -27.58 7.81 -5.47
N VAL A 17 -27.20 7.68 -4.20
CA VAL A 17 -25.83 7.95 -3.78
C VAL A 17 -25.00 6.83 -4.41
N ASN A 18 -24.32 7.12 -5.53
CA ASN A 18 -23.25 6.26 -6.03
C ASN A 18 -22.15 6.25 -4.96
N ALA A 19 -22.14 5.23 -4.11
CA ALA A 19 -21.07 5.02 -3.16
C ALA A 19 -19.75 4.90 -3.94
N GLN A 20 -18.84 5.83 -3.65
CA GLN A 20 -17.51 5.83 -4.23
C GLN A 20 -16.78 4.59 -3.69
N VAL A 21 -16.06 3.88 -4.56
CA VAL A 21 -15.22 2.76 -4.14
C VAL A 21 -14.10 3.33 -3.28
N ALA A 22 -13.99 2.86 -2.03
CA ALA A 22 -12.89 3.24 -1.16
C ALA A 22 -11.53 2.94 -1.83
N GLY A 23 -10.47 3.63 -1.39
CA GLY A 23 -9.12 3.33 -1.88
C GLY A 23 -8.81 1.84 -1.81
N TYR A 24 -8.16 1.34 -2.85
CA TYR A 24 -7.82 -0.08 -3.08
C TYR A 24 -9.01 -1.04 -3.21
N GLY A 25 -10.24 -0.55 -3.32
CA GLY A 25 -11.40 -1.39 -3.66
C GLY A 25 -11.46 -1.73 -5.17
N GLN A 26 -12.23 -2.77 -5.52
CA GLN A 26 -12.50 -3.11 -6.92
C GLN A 26 -13.41 -2.06 -7.56
N CYS A 27 -13.00 -1.55 -8.72
CA CYS A 27 -13.71 -0.53 -9.48
C CYS A 27 -13.94 -0.93 -10.95
N GLY A 28 -13.64 -2.17 -11.30
CA GLY A 28 -13.81 -2.67 -12.67
C GLY A 28 -13.31 -4.10 -12.85
N GLY A 29 -13.37 -4.55 -14.10
CA GLY A 29 -13.05 -5.92 -14.51
C GLY A 29 -14.20 -6.57 -15.28
N ILE A 30 -13.90 -7.64 -16.04
CA ILE A 30 -14.91 -8.46 -16.70
C ILE A 30 -15.91 -8.96 -15.65
N SER A 31 -17.20 -8.77 -15.94
CA SER A 31 -18.34 -9.12 -15.07
C SER A 31 -18.49 -8.31 -13.77
N TRP A 32 -17.74 -7.22 -13.58
CA TRP A 32 -17.97 -6.29 -12.47
C TRP A 32 -19.25 -5.48 -12.69
N THR A 33 -20.19 -5.55 -11.76
CA THR A 33 -21.47 -4.80 -11.79
C THR A 33 -21.55 -3.70 -10.72
N GLY A 34 -20.48 -3.53 -9.93
CA GLY A 34 -20.41 -2.55 -8.84
C GLY A 34 -20.00 -1.15 -9.31
N SER A 35 -19.74 -0.26 -8.34
CA SER A 35 -19.31 1.10 -8.62
C SER A 35 -17.96 1.12 -9.35
N THR A 36 -17.82 1.99 -10.34
CA THR A 36 -16.58 2.20 -11.10
C THR A 36 -15.86 3.49 -10.72
N THR A 37 -16.50 4.30 -9.87
CA THR A 37 -16.00 5.58 -9.41
C THR A 37 -15.28 5.40 -8.09
N CYS A 38 -13.97 5.68 -8.08
CA CYS A 38 -13.18 5.68 -6.86
C CYS A 38 -13.43 6.92 -5.99
N ALA A 39 -13.14 6.80 -4.70
CA ALA A 39 -13.13 7.92 -3.78
C ALA A 39 -12.19 9.03 -4.27
N SER A 40 -12.48 10.28 -3.89
CA SER A 40 -11.62 11.43 -4.19
C SER A 40 -10.15 11.10 -3.85
N SER A 41 -9.21 11.45 -4.74
CA SER A 41 -7.77 11.08 -4.75
C SER A 41 -7.38 9.70 -5.30
N PHE A 42 -8.34 8.88 -5.74
CA PHE A 42 -8.07 7.57 -6.37
C PHE A 42 -8.55 7.53 -7.83
N THR A 43 -7.85 6.74 -8.65
CA THR A 43 -8.16 6.47 -10.05
C THR A 43 -8.34 4.98 -10.25
N CYS A 44 -9.42 4.59 -10.93
CA CYS A 44 -9.65 3.19 -11.25
C CYS A 44 -8.62 2.70 -12.28
N SER A 45 -7.68 1.89 -11.82
CA SER A 45 -6.57 1.39 -12.63
C SER A 45 -6.79 -0.10 -12.92
N VAL A 46 -6.62 -0.50 -14.18
CA VAL A 46 -6.76 -1.91 -14.59
C VAL A 46 -5.57 -2.70 -14.05
N VAL A 47 -5.83 -3.72 -13.22
CA VAL A 47 -4.79 -4.63 -12.71
C VAL A 47 -4.69 -5.87 -13.60
N ASN A 48 -5.84 -6.44 -13.96
CA ASN A 48 -5.95 -7.51 -14.95
C ASN A 48 -7.34 -7.48 -15.61
N ALA A 49 -7.61 -8.40 -16.53
CA ALA A 49 -8.86 -8.43 -17.29
C ALA A 49 -10.12 -8.55 -16.41
N TYR A 50 -10.01 -9.21 -15.25
CA TYR A 50 -11.13 -9.46 -14.33
C TYR A 50 -11.15 -8.51 -13.13
N TYR A 51 -10.14 -7.66 -12.97
CA TYR A 51 -9.97 -6.83 -11.78
C TYR A 51 -9.32 -5.47 -12.10
N SER A 52 -10.04 -4.40 -11.81
CA SER A 52 -9.52 -3.03 -11.74
C SER A 52 -9.63 -2.52 -10.31
N GLN A 53 -8.64 -1.78 -9.85
CA GLN A 53 -8.54 -1.32 -8.46
C GLN A 53 -8.39 0.19 -8.37
N CYS A 54 -9.00 0.79 -7.35
CA CYS A 54 -8.81 2.20 -7.03
C CYS A 54 -7.42 2.44 -6.47
N LEU A 55 -6.51 2.98 -7.27
CA LEU A 55 -5.14 3.31 -6.85
C LEU A 55 -4.98 4.83 -6.70
N PRO A 56 -4.09 5.33 -5.82
CA PRO A 56 -3.84 6.75 -5.69
C PRO A 56 -3.45 7.36 -7.03
N GLY A 57 -4.18 8.38 -7.49
CA GLY A 57 -3.80 9.13 -8.69
C GLY A 57 -2.77 10.18 -8.33
N SER A 58 -1.60 10.20 -9.00
CA SER A 58 -0.79 11.41 -9.06
C SER A 58 -1.64 12.51 -9.70
N ALA A 59 -2.14 13.44 -8.89
CA ALA A 59 -2.70 14.68 -9.40
C ALA A 59 -1.56 15.49 -10.05
N SER A 60 -1.33 15.30 -11.34
CA SER A 60 -0.59 16.27 -12.15
C SER A 60 -1.55 17.42 -12.48
N PRO A 61 -1.13 18.70 -12.35
CA PRO A 61 -2.00 19.81 -12.72
C PRO A 61 -2.34 19.75 -14.20
N THR A 62 -3.62 19.96 -14.49
CA THR A 62 -4.21 20.05 -15.82
C THR A 62 -3.58 21.17 -16.65
N THR A 63 -3.04 20.83 -17.82
CA THR A 63 -2.96 21.74 -18.98
C THR A 63 -3.43 21.00 -20.24
N VAL A 64 -4.11 21.73 -21.11
CA VAL A 64 -5.11 21.26 -22.08
C VAL A 64 -4.56 20.89 -23.47
N LYS A 65 -5.09 19.78 -24.00
CA LYS A 65 -5.56 19.45 -25.38
C LYS A 65 -4.59 19.26 -26.59
N SER A 66 -4.78 18.07 -27.20
CA SER A 66 -4.54 17.58 -28.58
C SER A 66 -3.09 17.44 -29.08
N SER A 67 -2.67 16.40 -29.79
CA SER A 67 -3.37 15.36 -30.57
C SER A 67 -2.46 14.14 -30.79
N ALA A 68 -3.07 13.02 -31.16
CA ALA A 68 -2.52 11.68 -31.26
C ALA A 68 -1.30 11.47 -32.19
N ALA A 69 -0.37 10.62 -31.74
CA ALA A 69 0.31 9.65 -32.59
C ALA A 69 0.64 8.40 -31.74
N ALA A 70 0.10 7.26 -32.15
CA ALA A 70 0.35 5.97 -31.53
C ALA A 70 1.85 5.62 -31.59
N SER A 71 2.44 5.34 -30.44
CA SER A 71 3.72 4.64 -30.34
C SER A 71 3.56 3.50 -29.36
N LYS A 72 3.82 2.28 -29.86
CA LYS A 72 3.90 1.07 -29.06
C LYS A 72 5.15 1.18 -28.19
N THR A 73 4.97 1.39 -26.90
CA THR A 73 6.02 1.32 -25.90
C THR A 73 5.57 0.37 -24.80
N THR A 74 6.40 -0.64 -24.58
CA THR A 74 6.35 -1.63 -23.52
C THR A 74 6.06 -0.99 -22.17
N SER A 75 4.97 -1.41 -21.53
CA SER A 75 4.65 -1.10 -20.14
C SER A 75 5.62 -1.80 -19.20
N SER A 76 6.78 -1.21 -18.99
CA SER A 76 7.59 -1.41 -17.79
C SER A 76 7.13 -0.43 -16.73
N ALA A 77 6.81 -0.94 -15.55
CA ALA A 77 6.28 -0.24 -14.39
C ALA A 77 6.96 1.12 -14.15
N GLY A 78 6.15 2.16 -13.92
CA GLY A 78 6.66 3.49 -13.61
C GLY A 78 7.47 3.47 -12.30
N PRO A 79 8.55 4.26 -12.21
CA PRO A 79 9.29 4.42 -10.96
C PRO A 79 8.38 5.11 -9.94
N SER A 80 8.22 4.46 -8.79
CA SER A 80 7.79 5.13 -7.57
C SER A 80 8.65 6.39 -7.38
N ALA A 81 8.01 7.56 -7.21
CA ALA A 81 8.73 8.81 -7.01
C ALA A 81 9.72 8.64 -5.85
N THR A 82 11.02 8.70 -6.14
CA THR A 82 12.09 8.59 -5.14
C THR A 82 12.08 9.83 -4.25
N GLY A 83 12.29 9.67 -2.94
CA GLY A 83 12.40 10.75 -1.98
C GLY A 83 11.09 11.13 -1.27
N VAL A 84 10.00 10.42 -1.51
CA VAL A 84 8.74 10.64 -0.77
C VAL A 84 8.86 10.00 0.61
N THR A 85 8.48 10.74 1.65
CA THR A 85 8.55 10.30 3.04
C THR A 85 7.16 10.25 3.66
N TYR A 86 6.86 9.16 4.35
CA TYR A 86 5.62 8.93 5.09
C TYR A 86 5.90 8.70 6.58
N THR A 87 4.92 9.00 7.44
CA THR A 87 4.93 8.43 8.79
C THR A 87 4.73 6.92 8.68
N SER A 88 5.51 6.16 9.45
CA SER A 88 5.50 4.71 9.32
C SER A 88 5.57 4.00 10.66
N SER A 89 4.86 2.88 10.76
CA SER A 89 5.03 1.90 11.82
C SER A 89 5.82 0.71 11.30
N PHE A 90 6.56 0.08 12.20
CA PHE A 90 7.45 -1.02 11.89
C PHE A 90 7.18 -2.14 12.89
N THR A 91 6.84 -3.30 12.35
CA THR A 91 6.59 -4.54 13.09
C THR A 91 7.52 -5.61 12.56
N GLU A 92 7.42 -6.83 13.09
CA GLU A 92 8.21 -7.96 12.63
C GLU A 92 7.33 -9.16 12.30
N TYR A 93 7.82 -10.01 11.40
CA TYR A 93 7.22 -11.31 11.10
C TYR A 93 8.31 -12.28 10.64
N GLY A 94 8.07 -13.57 10.83
CA GLY A 94 8.98 -14.64 10.39
C GLY A 94 9.00 -15.83 11.32
N SER A 95 9.92 -16.77 11.06
CA SER A 95 9.94 -18.11 11.66
C SER A 95 10.04 -18.18 13.19
N THR A 96 10.37 -17.07 13.85
CA THR A 96 10.50 -16.98 15.32
C THR A 96 9.66 -15.84 15.92
N ASP A 97 8.65 -15.35 15.20
CA ASP A 97 7.75 -14.36 15.77
C ASP A 97 6.84 -14.96 16.86
N SER A 98 6.19 -14.09 17.63
CA SER A 98 5.29 -14.51 18.72
C SER A 98 3.97 -15.12 18.23
N TRP A 99 3.69 -15.06 16.92
CA TRP A 99 2.42 -15.43 16.32
C TRP A 99 2.50 -16.73 15.52
N GLY A 100 3.67 -17.36 15.47
CA GLY A 100 3.90 -18.62 14.78
C GLY A 100 3.89 -18.48 13.26
N SER A 101 4.28 -17.31 12.73
CA SER A 101 4.44 -17.13 11.28
C SER A 101 5.50 -18.08 10.73
N GLY A 102 5.32 -18.48 9.47
CA GLY A 102 6.36 -19.18 8.72
C GLY A 102 7.55 -18.29 8.37
N ASN A 103 8.57 -18.88 7.75
CA ASN A 103 9.73 -18.16 7.25
C ASN A 103 9.31 -17.06 6.25
N CYS A 104 9.70 -15.81 6.50
CA CYS A 104 9.37 -14.65 5.68
C CYS A 104 10.28 -14.43 4.47
N ASN A 105 11.38 -15.19 4.36
CA ASN A 105 12.42 -15.04 3.35
C ASN A 105 12.43 -16.26 2.41
N VAL A 106 11.33 -16.43 1.66
CA VAL A 106 11.07 -17.60 0.81
C VAL A 106 10.50 -17.20 -0.55
N LEU A 107 10.53 -18.10 -1.54
CA LEU A 107 10.02 -17.82 -2.89
C LEU A 107 8.50 -17.59 -2.97
N THR A 108 7.74 -18.04 -1.95
CA THR A 108 6.28 -17.90 -1.92
C THR A 108 5.79 -16.56 -1.37
N THR A 109 6.69 -15.60 -1.17
CA THR A 109 6.31 -14.21 -0.86
C THR A 109 5.47 -13.63 -2.00
N ALA A 110 4.67 -12.60 -1.71
CA ALA A 110 3.76 -12.03 -2.71
C ALA A 110 4.48 -11.50 -3.97
N CYS A 111 5.75 -11.10 -3.87
CA CYS A 111 6.54 -10.69 -5.04
C CYS A 111 7.18 -11.85 -5.82
N GLY A 112 7.11 -13.09 -5.32
CA GLY A 112 7.66 -14.27 -5.98
C GLY A 112 9.18 -14.40 -5.90
N TYR A 113 9.83 -13.70 -4.96
CA TYR A 113 11.26 -13.78 -4.73
C TYR A 113 11.61 -13.35 -3.30
N TYR A 114 12.82 -13.69 -2.86
CA TYR A 114 13.34 -13.31 -1.55
C TYR A 114 14.74 -12.71 -1.66
N THR A 115 15.38 -12.39 -0.54
CA THR A 115 16.72 -11.76 -0.52
C THR A 115 17.73 -12.58 0.27
N SER A 116 18.94 -12.74 -0.27
CA SER A 116 20.02 -13.44 0.42
C SER A 116 21.40 -13.05 -0.17
N PRO A 117 22.25 -12.31 0.56
CA PRO A 117 21.91 -11.52 1.75
C PRO A 117 21.00 -10.33 1.39
N GLY A 118 20.52 -9.60 2.38
CA GLY A 118 19.85 -8.31 2.21
C GLY A 118 18.54 -8.22 2.98
N TYR A 119 18.26 -7.03 3.52
CA TYR A 119 17.06 -6.81 4.33
C TYR A 119 15.82 -6.68 3.46
N ASN A 120 14.75 -7.39 3.83
CA ASN A 120 13.46 -7.25 3.19
C ASN A 120 12.32 -7.05 4.21
N ALA A 121 11.18 -6.63 3.69
CA ALA A 121 9.98 -6.40 4.47
C ALA A 121 8.72 -6.68 3.64
N ALA A 122 7.63 -6.98 4.34
CA ALA A 122 6.29 -6.88 3.78
C ALA A 122 5.79 -5.44 3.93
N ALA A 123 5.32 -4.82 2.85
CA ALA A 123 4.80 -3.45 2.89
C ALA A 123 3.28 -3.44 3.02
N SER A 124 2.73 -2.46 3.73
CA SER A 124 1.28 -2.22 3.82
C SER A 124 0.64 -2.15 2.44
N GLN A 125 -0.62 -2.56 2.35
CA GLN A 125 -1.31 -2.72 1.07
C GLN A 125 -1.33 -1.43 0.23
N ASN A 126 -1.32 -0.26 0.87
CA ASN A 126 -1.24 1.04 0.20
C ASN A 126 0.12 1.35 -0.44
N ILE A 127 1.20 0.69 -0.01
CA ILE A 127 2.51 0.70 -0.69
C ILE A 127 2.63 -0.47 -1.67
N PHE A 128 2.17 -1.67 -1.28
CA PHE A 128 2.26 -2.86 -2.12
C PHE A 128 1.43 -2.74 -3.40
N GLY A 129 0.25 -2.12 -3.31
CA GLY A 129 -0.59 -1.69 -4.42
C GLY A 129 -1.58 -2.73 -4.94
N VAL A 130 -1.63 -3.95 -4.41
CA VAL A 130 -2.68 -4.95 -4.68
C VAL A 130 -3.04 -5.72 -3.42
N GLY A 131 -4.24 -6.32 -3.39
CA GLY A 131 -4.70 -7.14 -2.26
C GLY A 131 -4.11 -8.56 -2.24
N GLY A 132 -4.39 -9.27 -1.14
CA GLY A 132 -3.98 -10.67 -0.98
C GLY A 132 -4.53 -11.57 -2.08
N GLY A 133 -3.73 -12.55 -2.52
CA GLY A 133 -4.10 -13.51 -3.57
C GLY A 133 -3.94 -13.01 -5.01
N VAL A 134 -3.59 -11.74 -5.22
CA VAL A 134 -3.37 -11.16 -6.57
C VAL A 134 -1.98 -11.48 -7.12
N GLY A 135 -1.00 -11.71 -6.24
CA GLY A 135 0.42 -11.89 -6.60
C GLY A 135 1.20 -10.58 -6.49
N ALA A 136 2.21 -10.40 -7.33
CA ALA A 136 3.13 -9.28 -7.26
C ALA A 136 2.42 -7.94 -7.54
N GLY A 137 2.45 -7.03 -6.56
CA GLY A 137 1.97 -5.67 -6.71
C GLY A 137 3.03 -4.73 -7.32
N PRO A 138 2.63 -3.52 -7.76
CA PRO A 138 3.57 -2.52 -8.28
C PRO A 138 4.62 -2.07 -7.24
N GLY A 139 4.38 -2.27 -5.94
CA GLY A 139 5.35 -1.98 -4.89
C GLY A 139 6.50 -2.99 -4.79
N CYS A 140 6.40 -4.15 -5.46
CA CYS A 140 7.44 -5.18 -5.43
C CYS A 140 8.77 -4.65 -5.93
N GLY A 141 9.83 -4.86 -5.15
CA GLY A 141 11.20 -4.48 -5.51
C GLY A 141 11.57 -3.05 -5.17
N GLY A 142 10.61 -2.23 -4.74
CA GLY A 142 10.86 -0.90 -4.21
C GLY A 142 11.74 -0.96 -2.96
N CYS A 143 12.63 0.02 -2.84
CA CYS A 143 13.54 0.16 -1.70
C CYS A 143 13.13 1.33 -0.82
N TRP A 144 13.21 1.14 0.49
CA TRP A 144 12.75 2.10 1.49
C TRP A 144 13.77 2.26 2.60
N GLN A 145 14.19 3.50 2.85
CA GLN A 145 14.94 3.85 4.04
C GLN A 145 13.96 4.03 5.20
N LEU A 146 14.12 3.20 6.22
CA LEU A 146 13.28 3.20 7.42
C LEU A 146 14.06 3.84 8.56
N THR A 147 13.42 4.67 9.37
CA THR A 147 14.03 5.28 10.56
C THR A 147 13.06 5.20 11.74
N GLY A 148 13.47 4.50 12.81
CA GLY A 148 12.68 4.38 14.04
C GLY A 148 12.87 5.61 14.93
N LYS A 149 11.80 6.06 15.61
CA LYS A 149 11.81 7.23 16.50
C LYS A 149 11.27 6.92 17.88
N THR A 150 10.09 6.31 17.94
CA THR A 150 9.41 5.97 19.20
C THR A 150 8.97 4.51 19.23
N ASP A 151 8.71 3.99 20.43
CA ASP A 151 7.98 2.74 20.62
C ASP A 151 6.46 2.93 20.38
N SER A 152 5.68 1.86 20.57
CA SER A 152 4.22 1.87 20.46
C SER A 152 3.50 2.74 21.50
N SER A 153 4.19 3.11 22.59
CA SER A 153 3.66 3.95 23.67
C SER A 153 4.05 5.42 23.50
N GLY A 154 4.83 5.76 22.47
CA GLY A 154 5.29 7.11 22.18
C GLY A 154 6.59 7.50 22.88
N ASN A 155 7.26 6.57 23.58
CA ASN A 155 8.55 6.85 24.19
C ASN A 155 9.65 6.81 23.14
N ALA A 156 10.64 7.70 23.25
CA ALA A 156 11.79 7.71 22.35
C ALA A 156 12.55 6.38 22.43
N LEU A 157 12.98 5.86 21.27
CA LEU A 157 13.83 4.68 21.20
C LEU A 157 15.20 4.96 21.80
N SER A 158 15.72 4.01 22.58
CA SER A 158 17.02 4.13 23.24
C SER A 158 18.20 4.06 22.26
N ASN A 159 18.05 3.32 21.17
CA ASN A 159 19.06 3.16 20.11
C ASN A 159 18.38 3.09 18.74
N PRO A 160 17.81 4.21 18.24
CA PRO A 160 17.12 4.21 16.96
C PRO A 160 18.08 3.82 15.83
N LYS A 161 17.58 3.03 14.88
CA LYS A 161 18.34 2.62 13.69
C LYS A 161 17.67 3.12 12.43
N THR A 162 18.51 3.29 11.42
CA THR A 162 18.11 3.50 10.04
C THR A 162 18.64 2.36 9.21
N ILE A 163 17.75 1.70 8.46
CA ILE A 163 18.12 0.65 7.51
C ILE A 163 17.45 0.92 6.16
N VAL A 164 17.94 0.28 5.10
CA VAL A 164 17.23 0.24 3.82
C VAL A 164 16.73 -1.18 3.61
N VAL A 165 15.44 -1.34 3.30
CA VAL A 165 14.81 -2.63 3.00
C VAL A 165 14.33 -2.67 1.55
N LYS A 166 14.21 -3.88 1.00
CA LYS A 166 13.49 -4.14 -0.26
C LYS A 166 12.12 -4.76 0.03
N VAL A 167 11.09 -4.30 -0.67
CA VAL A 167 9.74 -4.87 -0.56
C VAL A 167 9.67 -6.19 -1.33
N THR A 168 9.49 -7.28 -0.59
CA THR A 168 9.36 -8.65 -1.14
C THR A 168 7.96 -9.24 -0.92
N ASN A 169 7.18 -8.67 0.00
CA ASN A 169 5.92 -9.27 0.41
C ASN A 169 4.84 -8.22 0.69
N LEU A 170 3.61 -8.68 0.82
CA LEU A 170 2.44 -7.88 1.16
C LEU A 170 2.12 -8.02 2.65
N CYS A 171 1.94 -6.90 3.34
CA CYS A 171 1.16 -6.84 4.56
C CYS A 171 -0.30 -6.49 4.20
N PRO A 172 -1.23 -7.46 4.22
CA PRO A 172 -2.58 -7.27 3.68
C PRO A 172 -3.42 -6.37 4.59
N ALA A 173 -4.28 -5.53 4.03
CA ALA A 173 -5.22 -4.73 4.82
C ALA A 173 -6.28 -5.60 5.53
N SER A 174 -6.65 -6.72 4.92
CA SER A 174 -7.63 -7.64 5.48
C SER A 174 -7.10 -8.32 6.74
N GLY A 175 -7.80 -8.12 7.86
CA GLY A 175 -7.41 -8.70 9.15
C GLY A 175 -6.21 -8.03 9.82
N ASN A 176 -5.57 -7.03 9.20
CA ASN A 176 -4.43 -6.32 9.78
C ASN A 176 -4.62 -4.79 9.75
N PRO A 177 -5.13 -4.21 10.85
CA PRO A 177 -5.33 -2.75 10.96
C PRO A 177 -4.06 -1.91 10.80
N LEU A 178 -2.87 -2.47 11.08
CA LEU A 178 -1.61 -1.77 10.88
C LEU A 178 -1.34 -1.44 9.41
N CYS A 179 -1.90 -2.24 8.50
CA CYS A 179 -1.67 -2.19 7.06
C CYS A 179 -2.93 -1.83 6.25
N ALA A 180 -3.99 -1.40 6.95
CA ALA A 180 -5.31 -1.12 6.40
C ALA A 180 -5.52 0.36 6.05
N GLN A 181 -4.45 1.15 5.93
CA GLN A 181 -4.54 2.53 5.51
C GLN A 181 -5.15 2.60 4.10
N SER A 182 -6.19 3.41 3.96
CA SER A 182 -6.98 3.48 2.74
C SER A 182 -6.28 4.21 1.60
N GLY A 183 -5.15 4.88 1.86
CA GLY A 183 -4.41 5.70 0.90
C GLY A 183 -3.05 6.16 1.41
N LEU A 184 -2.32 6.88 0.57
CA LEU A 184 -1.14 7.69 0.94
C LEU A 184 -1.59 9.15 1.05
N GLY A 185 -1.12 9.91 2.05
CA GLY A 185 -1.49 11.32 2.21
C GLY A 185 -2.67 11.56 3.16
N GLY A 186 -2.62 10.99 4.36
CA GLY A 186 -3.53 11.34 5.48
C GLY A 186 -4.41 10.22 6.05
N SER A 187 -4.38 9.01 5.48
CA SER A 187 -4.95 7.82 6.14
C SER A 187 -3.89 7.20 7.04
N THR A 188 -4.19 7.01 8.33
CA THR A 188 -3.23 6.46 9.30
C THR A 188 -3.82 5.29 10.07
N ASN A 189 -2.95 4.40 10.55
CA ASN A 189 -3.34 3.37 11.52
C ASN A 189 -3.41 3.94 12.95
N GLN A 190 -3.66 3.08 13.94
CA GLN A 190 -3.80 3.47 15.35
C GLN A 190 -2.57 4.14 15.98
N TYR A 191 -1.41 4.09 15.31
CA TYR A 191 -0.17 4.73 15.75
C TYR A 191 0.14 6.02 14.99
N GLY A 192 -0.78 6.53 14.16
CA GLY A 192 -0.55 7.72 13.34
C GLY A 192 0.37 7.47 12.13
N ALA A 193 0.59 6.21 11.77
CA ALA A 193 1.43 5.83 10.64
C ALA A 193 0.62 5.67 9.35
N GLU A 194 1.04 6.37 8.30
CA GLU A 194 0.45 6.27 6.97
C GLU A 194 0.79 4.96 6.25
N VAL A 195 1.93 4.35 6.59
CA VAL A 195 2.38 3.09 5.99
C VAL A 195 2.97 2.17 7.05
N ASN A 196 2.95 0.85 6.81
CA ASN A 196 3.56 -0.12 7.70
C ASN A 196 4.54 -1.01 6.95
N PHE A 197 5.65 -1.35 7.60
CA PHE A 197 6.58 -2.37 7.12
C PHE A 197 6.72 -3.46 8.17
N ASP A 198 6.31 -4.69 7.83
CA ASP A 198 6.63 -5.88 8.62
C ASP A 198 8.04 -6.32 8.23
N LEU A 199 9.00 -6.10 9.11
CA LEU A 199 10.41 -6.43 8.90
C LEU A 199 10.60 -7.94 9.00
N CYS A 200 11.24 -8.52 7.98
CA CYS A 200 11.47 -9.95 7.96
C CYS A 200 12.56 -10.33 8.99
N ILE A 201 12.20 -11.19 9.93
CA ILE A 201 13.13 -11.78 10.91
C ILE A 201 14.19 -12.60 10.19
N ASP A 202 13.76 -13.44 9.24
CA ASP A 202 14.62 -14.40 8.53
C ASP A 202 15.66 -13.75 7.59
N SER A 203 15.44 -12.49 7.18
CA SER A 203 16.42 -11.71 6.43
C SER A 203 17.37 -10.90 7.32
N GLY A 204 17.17 -10.93 8.65
CA GLY A 204 17.88 -10.11 9.63
C GLY A 204 17.40 -8.65 9.73
N ALA A 205 16.31 -8.27 9.03
CA ALA A 205 15.84 -6.88 9.01
C ALA A 205 15.30 -6.44 10.38
N SER A 206 14.48 -7.28 11.02
CA SER A 206 13.96 -6.99 12.37
C SER A 206 15.10 -6.85 13.39
N ALA A 207 16.01 -7.83 13.41
CA ALA A 207 17.14 -7.83 14.34
C ALA A 207 18.02 -6.57 14.19
N ALA A 208 18.21 -6.08 12.96
CA ALA A 208 18.99 -4.88 12.70
C ALA A 208 18.28 -3.57 13.12
N PHE A 209 16.96 -3.53 13.07
CA PHE A 209 16.17 -2.30 13.25
C PHE A 209 15.51 -2.20 14.64
N LEU A 210 14.77 -3.23 15.05
CA LEU A 210 14.01 -3.28 16.29
C LEU A 210 14.85 -3.81 17.46
N GLY A 211 15.72 -4.78 17.19
CA GLY A 211 16.59 -5.43 18.18
C GLY A 211 17.38 -4.46 19.08
N PRO A 212 18.06 -3.43 18.56
CA PRO A 212 18.86 -2.51 19.37
C PRO A 212 18.06 -1.70 20.40
N SER A 213 16.76 -1.51 20.16
CA SER A 213 15.86 -0.82 21.07
C SER A 213 15.03 -1.78 21.93
N GLY A 214 15.04 -3.09 21.61
CA GLY A 214 14.32 -4.12 22.36
C GLY A 214 12.79 -3.98 22.30
N VAL A 215 12.25 -3.42 21.21
CA VAL A 215 10.81 -3.18 21.02
C VAL A 215 10.27 -4.09 19.93
N GLY A 216 9.04 -4.57 20.06
CA GLY A 216 8.35 -5.34 19.00
C GLY A 216 7.62 -4.48 17.97
N LEU A 217 7.45 -3.18 18.27
CA LEU A 217 6.87 -2.20 17.36
C LEU A 217 7.58 -0.86 17.55
N ALA A 218 7.95 -0.24 16.44
CA ALA A 218 8.46 1.13 16.41
C ALA A 218 7.61 2.01 15.49
N VAL A 219 7.62 3.31 15.74
CA VAL A 219 7.01 4.34 14.89
C VAL A 219 8.11 5.32 14.47
N GLY A 220 8.03 5.83 13.24
CA GLY A 220 8.99 6.76 12.70
C GLY A 220 8.65 7.14 11.26
N THR A 221 9.64 7.05 10.37
CA THR A 221 9.48 7.49 8.97
C THR A 221 10.02 6.46 7.98
N ALA A 222 9.33 6.33 6.85
CA ALA A 222 9.78 5.54 5.70
C ALA A 222 9.92 6.46 4.48
N THR A 223 11.08 6.45 3.85
CA THR A 223 11.39 7.26 2.67
C THR A 223 11.70 6.35 1.49
N SER A 224 11.02 6.54 0.35
CA SER A 224 11.34 5.81 -0.87
C SER A 224 12.74 6.21 -1.35
N VAL A 225 13.59 5.23 -1.66
CA VAL A 225 14.97 5.46 -2.10
C VAL A 225 15.28 4.67 -3.35
N ASP A 226 16.28 5.13 -4.11
CA ASP A 226 16.85 4.33 -5.19
C ASP A 226 17.47 3.05 -4.59
N CYS A 227 17.30 1.92 -5.27
CA CYS A 227 17.78 0.64 -4.75
C CYS A 227 19.31 0.51 -4.75
N SER A 228 20.07 1.46 -5.30
CA SER A 228 21.52 1.58 -5.04
C SER A 228 21.83 1.85 -3.57
N ALA A 229 20.89 2.37 -2.78
CA ALA A 229 21.02 2.52 -1.33
C ALA A 229 20.78 1.21 -0.56
N TRP A 230 20.24 0.18 -1.21
CA TRP A 230 20.00 -1.13 -0.62
C TRP A 230 21.14 -2.09 -0.94
N SER A 231 21.57 -2.87 0.05
CA SER A 231 22.61 -3.89 -0.10
C SER A 231 22.01 -5.29 -0.01
N GLY A 232 22.25 -6.11 -1.02
CA GLY A 232 21.82 -7.50 -1.04
C GLY A 232 21.73 -8.10 -2.44
N SER A 233 21.17 -9.30 -2.53
CA SER A 233 20.87 -10.00 -3.78
C SER A 233 19.47 -10.59 -3.74
N ILE A 234 18.79 -10.57 -4.88
CA ILE A 234 17.49 -11.21 -5.06
C ILE A 234 17.72 -12.69 -5.41
N VAL A 235 16.89 -13.57 -4.83
CA VAL A 235 16.80 -14.97 -5.21
C VAL A 235 15.37 -15.25 -5.68
N SER A 236 15.24 -15.67 -6.92
CA SER A 236 13.99 -15.88 -7.66
C SER A 236 13.95 -17.24 -8.34
#